data_AF-A0A420ENJ2-F1
#
_entry.id   AF-A0A420ENJ2-F1
#
_cell.length_a   1.000
_cell.length_b   1.000
_cell.length_c   1.000
_cell.angle_alpha   90.00
_cell.angle_beta   90.00
_cell.angle_gamma   90.00
#
_symmetry.space_group_name_H-M   'P 1'
#
loop_
_entity.id
_entity.type
_entity.pdbx_description
1 polymer ?
#
loop_
_entity_poly.entity_id
_entity_poly.type
_entity_poly.pdbx_seq_one_letter_code
_entity_poly.pdbx_strand_id
1 'polypeptide(L)'
;MNLCPFAKREVVNNRLALVVSEATSEQDLLEDLEAELLRVLQNQAIETSLLIHPLVLTHFFDYNQFLFLVDELLISMELDGVIQVASFHPDYQFGGSQVDDPDNYTNRSPYPMLHLIRESSLERAIDSHPDVAGIPQRNIELMQAMGSQKIKLLLQACFETSRHTD
;
A
#
# COMPACT_ATOMS: atom_id res chain seq x y z
N MET A 1 -1.04 15.29 1.57
CA MET A 1 -0.35 14.91 2.82
C MET A 1 0.77 13.95 2.44
N ASN A 2 1.98 14.09 3.00
CA ASN A 2 3.10 13.21 2.65
C ASN A 2 3.44 12.34 3.87
N LEU A 3 2.80 11.18 3.98
CA LEU A 3 3.10 10.20 5.03
C LEU A 3 4.36 9.39 4.70
N CYS A 4 4.59 9.12 3.41
CA CYS A 4 5.83 8.52 2.96
C CYS A 4 6.66 9.57 2.18
N PRO A 5 7.84 9.99 2.66
CA PRO A 5 8.71 10.88 1.90
C PRO A 5 9.21 10.22 0.60
N PHE A 6 9.16 8.89 0.52
CA PHE A 6 9.59 8.05 -0.61
C PHE A 6 8.45 7.70 -1.57
N ALA A 7 7.24 8.23 -1.38
CA ALA A 7 6.17 8.08 -2.37
C ALA A 7 6.19 9.25 -3.36
N LYS A 8 6.55 10.45 -2.87
CA LYS A 8 6.42 11.69 -3.65
C LYS A 8 7.41 11.74 -4.82
N ARG A 9 8.64 11.25 -4.65
CA ARG A 9 9.67 11.30 -5.70
C ARG A 9 9.31 10.36 -6.86
N GLU A 10 8.61 9.28 -6.59
CA GLU A 10 8.33 8.17 -7.49
C GLU A 10 7.09 8.52 -8.31
N VAL A 11 6.07 9.09 -7.66
CA VAL A 11 4.91 9.73 -8.30
C VAL A 11 5.36 10.88 -9.22
N VAL A 12 6.22 11.77 -8.76
CA VAL A 12 6.69 12.93 -9.55
C VAL A 12 7.53 12.51 -10.76
N ASN A 13 8.28 11.41 -10.66
CA ASN A 13 9.11 10.90 -11.75
C ASN A 13 8.37 9.90 -12.67
N ASN A 14 7.06 9.72 -12.50
CA ASN A 14 6.22 8.79 -13.28
C ASN A 14 6.73 7.32 -13.24
N ARG A 15 7.23 6.89 -12.08
CA ARG A 15 7.77 5.53 -11.86
C ARG A 15 6.88 4.66 -10.97
N LEU A 16 5.67 5.15 -10.72
CA LEU A 16 4.58 4.42 -10.08
C LEU A 16 3.67 3.85 -11.16
N ALA A 17 3.46 2.54 -11.15
CA ALA A 17 2.40 1.92 -11.90
C ALA A 17 1.14 1.77 -11.04
N LEU A 18 -0.04 2.01 -11.62
CA LEU A 18 -1.34 1.77 -11.00
C LEU A 18 -2.03 0.67 -11.79
N VAL A 19 -2.42 -0.41 -11.12
CA VAL A 19 -3.11 -1.55 -11.72
C VAL A 19 -4.37 -1.80 -10.93
N VAL A 20 -5.51 -1.91 -11.63
CA VAL A 20 -6.77 -2.32 -11.02
C VAL A 20 -7.02 -3.77 -11.43
N SER A 21 -7.08 -4.65 -10.43
CA SER A 21 -7.43 -6.05 -10.59
C SER A 21 -8.94 -6.21 -10.67
N GLU A 22 -9.40 -7.04 -11.60
CA GLU A 22 -10.80 -7.46 -11.71
C GLU A 22 -11.08 -8.78 -10.98
N ALA A 23 -10.10 -9.28 -10.20
CA ALA A 23 -10.21 -10.52 -9.45
C ALA A 23 -11.41 -10.49 -8.49
N THR A 24 -12.20 -11.55 -8.52
CA THR A 24 -13.34 -11.77 -7.61
C THR A 24 -13.10 -12.90 -6.62
N SER A 25 -11.95 -13.57 -6.71
CA SER A 25 -11.51 -14.63 -5.81
C SER A 25 -10.05 -14.43 -5.39
N GLU A 26 -9.66 -15.02 -4.25
CA GLU A 26 -8.28 -14.95 -3.76
C GLU A 26 -7.29 -15.58 -4.73
N GLN A 27 -7.70 -16.65 -5.41
CA GLN A 27 -6.87 -17.32 -6.41
C GLN A 27 -6.61 -16.39 -7.61
N ASP A 28 -7.65 -15.78 -8.17
CA ASP A 28 -7.49 -14.83 -9.29
C ASP A 28 -6.60 -13.65 -8.88
N LEU A 29 -6.73 -13.17 -7.64
CA LEU A 29 -5.90 -12.07 -7.13
C LEU A 29 -4.43 -12.49 -6.97
N LEU A 30 -4.17 -13.74 -6.57
CA LEU A 30 -2.81 -14.27 -6.46
C LEU A 30 -2.15 -14.37 -7.84
N GLU A 31 -2.89 -14.78 -8.86
CA GLU A 31 -2.43 -14.79 -10.26
C GLU A 31 -2.14 -13.37 -10.77
N ASP A 32 -3.01 -12.40 -10.48
CA ASP A 32 -2.79 -10.98 -10.80
C ASP A 32 -1.55 -10.42 -10.09
N LEU A 33 -1.34 -10.79 -8.83
CA LEU A 33 -0.16 -10.40 -8.06
C LEU A 33 1.13 -10.98 -8.65
N GLU A 34 1.13 -12.26 -9.00
CA GLU A 34 2.28 -12.91 -9.64
C GLU A 34 2.63 -12.22 -10.97
N ALA A 35 1.62 -11.97 -11.82
CA ALA A 35 1.81 -11.27 -13.09
C ALA A 35 2.39 -9.87 -12.88
N GLU A 36 1.91 -9.15 -11.87
CA GLU A 36 2.40 -7.82 -11.54
C GLU A 36 3.82 -7.84 -10.97
N LEU A 37 4.17 -8.81 -10.12
CA LEU A 37 5.54 -9.03 -9.63
C LEU A 37 6.50 -9.25 -10.80
N LEU A 38 6.14 -10.13 -11.74
CA LEU A 38 6.93 -10.37 -12.95
C LEU A 38 7.09 -9.11 -13.80
N ARG A 39 6.02 -8.33 -13.95
CA ARG A 39 6.05 -7.07 -14.72
C ARG A 39 6.98 -6.05 -14.08
N VAL A 40 6.90 -5.88 -12.76
CA VAL A 40 7.83 -5.03 -12.00
C VAL A 40 9.24 -5.52 -12.27
N LEU A 41 9.56 -6.80 -12.06
CA LEU A 41 10.92 -7.32 -12.24
C LEU A 41 11.49 -7.06 -13.64
N GLN A 42 10.70 -7.30 -14.68
CA GLN A 42 11.12 -7.15 -16.07
C GLN A 42 11.28 -5.68 -16.50
N ASN A 43 10.53 -4.76 -15.88
CA ASN A 43 10.53 -3.36 -16.27
C ASN A 43 11.19 -2.47 -15.21
N GLN A 44 12.46 -2.14 -15.43
CA GLN A 44 13.22 -1.25 -14.54
C GLN A 44 12.69 0.19 -14.47
N ALA A 45 11.82 0.61 -15.41
CA ALA A 45 11.17 1.91 -15.32
C ALA A 45 10.10 1.96 -14.22
N ILE A 46 9.61 0.80 -13.78
CA ILE A 46 8.68 0.67 -12.65
C ILE A 46 9.50 0.49 -11.39
N GLU A 47 9.49 1.51 -10.54
CA GLU A 47 10.14 1.49 -9.22
C GLU A 47 9.21 0.96 -8.15
N THR A 48 7.92 1.26 -8.32
CA THR A 48 6.85 0.80 -7.44
C THR A 48 5.55 0.59 -8.22
N SER A 49 4.71 -0.32 -7.75
CA SER A 49 3.40 -0.60 -8.31
C SER A 49 2.33 -0.72 -7.22
N LEU A 50 1.16 -0.15 -7.47
CA LEU A 50 -0.04 -0.35 -6.65
C LEU A 50 -1.00 -1.27 -7.39
N LEU A 51 -1.23 -2.45 -6.83
CA LEU A 51 -2.27 -3.40 -7.24
C LEU A 51 -3.52 -3.15 -6.40
N ILE A 52 -4.57 -2.62 -7.01
CA ILE A 52 -5.82 -2.23 -6.38
C ILE A 52 -6.87 -3.28 -6.71
N HIS A 53 -7.49 -3.91 -5.71
CA HIS A 53 -8.40 -5.05 -5.92
C HIS A 53 -9.76 -4.81 -5.23
N PRO A 54 -10.65 -4.01 -5.86
CA PRO A 54 -11.88 -3.55 -5.22
C PRO A 54 -12.98 -4.62 -5.09
N LEU A 55 -12.87 -5.75 -5.80
CA LEU A 55 -13.93 -6.76 -5.90
C LEU A 55 -13.70 -8.01 -5.02
N VAL A 56 -12.56 -8.09 -4.32
CA VAL A 56 -12.19 -9.22 -3.46
C VAL A 56 -11.42 -8.73 -2.23
N LEU A 57 -11.45 -9.51 -1.14
CA LEU A 57 -10.81 -9.18 0.14
C LEU A 57 -11.27 -7.82 0.71
N THR A 58 -12.56 -7.52 0.59
CA THR A 58 -13.18 -6.31 1.14
C THR A 58 -13.41 -6.40 2.65
N HIS A 59 -13.32 -7.59 3.23
CA HIS A 59 -13.31 -7.82 4.66
C HIS A 59 -11.88 -7.92 5.17
N PHE A 60 -11.52 -7.08 6.15
CA PHE A 60 -10.14 -6.97 6.63
C PHE A 60 -9.58 -8.27 7.22
N PHE A 61 -10.42 -9.10 7.84
CA PHE A 61 -9.98 -10.37 8.39
C PHE A 61 -9.45 -11.30 7.28
N ASP A 62 -10.24 -11.48 6.22
CA ASP A 62 -9.86 -12.30 5.06
C ASP A 62 -8.64 -11.70 4.36
N TYR A 63 -8.61 -10.37 4.20
CA TYR A 63 -7.44 -9.65 3.67
C TYR A 63 -6.16 -9.93 4.48
N ASN A 64 -6.24 -9.87 5.80
CA ASN A 64 -5.09 -10.12 6.67
C ASN A 64 -4.63 -11.58 6.62
N GLN A 65 -5.54 -12.54 6.39
CA GLN A 65 -5.17 -13.93 6.12
C GLN A 65 -4.49 -14.09 4.76
N PHE A 66 -4.96 -13.39 3.73
CA PHE A 66 -4.37 -13.42 2.41
C PHE A 66 -2.91 -12.96 2.38
N LEU A 67 -2.49 -12.06 3.29
CA LEU A 67 -1.10 -11.62 3.38
C LEU A 67 -0.11 -12.77 3.64
N PHE A 68 -0.53 -13.87 4.27
CA PHE A 68 0.32 -15.06 4.38
C PHE A 68 0.62 -15.69 3.01
N LEU A 69 -0.37 -15.70 2.10
CA LEU A 69 -0.19 -16.20 0.74
C LEU A 69 0.72 -15.29 -0.09
N VAL A 70 0.65 -13.97 0.16
CA VAL A 70 1.57 -12.99 -0.44
C VAL A 70 3.01 -13.29 -0.04
N ASP A 71 3.26 -13.48 1.25
CA ASP A 71 4.60 -13.81 1.76
C ASP A 71 5.11 -15.15 1.19
N GLU A 72 4.26 -16.18 1.15
CA GLU A 72 4.59 -17.48 0.54
C GLU A 72 4.94 -17.35 -0.95
N LEU A 73 4.18 -16.54 -1.70
CA LEU A 73 4.44 -16.27 -3.11
C LEU A 73 5.80 -15.59 -3.30
N LEU A 74 6.11 -14.55 -2.52
CA LEU A 74 7.41 -13.86 -2.59
C LEU A 74 8.57 -14.81 -2.33
N ILE A 75 8.46 -15.68 -1.31
CA ILE A 75 9.48 -16.69 -1.02
C ILE A 75 9.62 -17.67 -2.19
N SER A 76 8.50 -18.16 -2.73
CA SER A 76 8.50 -19.14 -3.83
C SER A 76 9.15 -18.61 -5.11
N MET A 77 9.04 -17.31 -5.34
CA MET A 77 9.59 -16.61 -6.50
C MET A 77 11.02 -16.08 -6.25
N GLU A 78 11.60 -16.36 -5.08
CA GLU A 78 12.90 -15.83 -4.65
C GLU A 78 12.96 -14.29 -4.63
N LEU A 79 11.84 -13.65 -4.24
CA LEU A 79 11.69 -12.19 -4.19
C LEU A 79 11.77 -11.61 -2.78
N ASP A 80 11.91 -12.46 -1.76
CA ASP A 80 12.26 -12.04 -0.41
C ASP A 80 13.60 -11.27 -0.42
N GLY A 81 13.62 -10.07 0.16
CA GLY A 81 14.78 -9.16 0.10
C GLY A 81 14.93 -8.42 -1.24
N VAL A 82 14.03 -8.61 -2.21
CA VAL A 82 14.06 -7.98 -3.54
C VAL A 82 12.87 -7.05 -3.73
N ILE A 83 11.68 -7.54 -3.43
CA ILE A 83 10.42 -6.80 -3.47
C ILE A 83 9.77 -6.85 -2.09
N GLN A 84 9.47 -5.69 -1.53
CA GLN A 84 8.64 -5.56 -0.36
C GLN A 84 7.19 -5.31 -0.79
N VAL A 85 6.23 -6.00 -0.18
CA VAL A 85 4.80 -5.71 -0.35
C VAL A 85 4.26 -5.00 0.89
N ALA A 86 3.84 -3.74 0.73
CA ALA A 86 3.14 -3.00 1.78
C ALA A 86 1.62 -3.12 1.59
N SER A 87 0.91 -3.36 2.68
CA SER A 87 -0.53 -3.65 2.70
C SER A 87 -1.37 -2.44 3.10
N PHE A 88 -2.49 -2.23 2.40
CA PHE A 88 -3.46 -1.18 2.69
C PHE A 88 -4.89 -1.69 2.50
N HIS A 89 -5.79 -1.28 3.41
CA HIS A 89 -7.18 -1.71 3.41
C HIS A 89 -8.09 -0.62 4.00
N PRO A 90 -9.36 -0.47 3.56
CA PRO A 90 -10.29 0.51 4.15
C PRO A 90 -10.43 0.40 5.67
N ASP A 91 -10.53 -0.83 6.16
CA ASP A 91 -10.65 -1.17 7.57
C ASP A 91 -9.32 -1.59 8.21
N TYR A 92 -8.16 -1.15 7.69
CA TYR A 92 -6.86 -1.53 8.24
C TYR A 92 -6.79 -1.26 9.74
N GLN A 93 -6.28 -2.25 10.48
CA GLN A 93 -6.07 -2.20 11.92
C GLN A 93 -4.76 -2.90 12.28
N PHE A 94 -3.83 -2.17 12.88
CA PHE A 94 -2.59 -2.77 13.41
C PHE A 94 -2.88 -3.66 14.63
N GLY A 95 -2.11 -4.73 14.78
CA GLY A 95 -2.18 -5.60 15.95
C GLY A 95 -2.00 -4.81 17.25
N GLY A 96 -2.96 -4.94 18.17
CA GLY A 96 -2.94 -4.24 19.46
C GLY A 96 -3.51 -2.82 19.46
N SER A 97 -3.90 -2.27 18.30
CA SER A 97 -4.60 -0.97 18.20
C SER A 97 -6.12 -1.12 18.37
N GLN A 98 -6.81 -0.02 18.68
CA GLN A 98 -8.27 0.09 18.59
C GLN A 98 -8.70 0.50 17.17
N VAL A 99 -9.92 0.14 16.77
CA VAL A 99 -10.46 0.42 15.43
C VAL A 99 -10.44 1.92 15.08
N ASP A 100 -10.62 2.82 16.05
CA ASP A 100 -10.62 4.27 15.80
C ASP A 100 -9.26 4.95 16.03
N ASP A 101 -8.20 4.17 16.32
CA ASP A 101 -6.88 4.74 16.55
C ASP A 101 -6.37 5.47 15.30
N PRO A 102 -5.89 6.71 15.42
CA PRO A 102 -5.42 7.50 14.29
C PRO A 102 -4.28 6.82 13.50
N ASP A 103 -3.47 6.00 14.16
CA ASP A 103 -2.29 5.36 13.56
C ASP A 103 -2.69 4.36 12.46
N ASN A 104 -3.86 3.74 12.58
CA ASN A 104 -4.39 2.86 11.54
C ASN A 104 -4.55 3.59 10.19
N TYR A 105 -4.75 4.90 10.21
CA TYR A 105 -4.91 5.69 9.00
C TYR A 105 -3.63 5.83 8.17
N THR A 106 -2.47 5.43 8.68
CA THR A 106 -1.25 5.34 7.84
C THR A 106 -1.39 4.28 6.75
N ASN A 107 -2.20 3.26 6.99
CA ASN A 107 -2.42 2.12 6.09
C ASN A 107 -3.88 1.97 5.64
N ARG A 108 -4.76 2.91 6.01
CA ARG A 108 -6.12 2.95 5.45
C ARG A 108 -6.13 3.52 4.04
N SER A 109 -6.87 2.86 3.17
CA SER A 109 -7.02 3.21 1.76
C SER A 109 -8.48 3.16 1.32
N PRO A 110 -8.86 3.77 0.18
CA PRO A 110 -10.23 3.69 -0.32
C PRO A 110 -10.67 2.28 -0.75
N TYR A 111 -9.70 1.47 -1.20
CA TYR A 111 -9.91 0.08 -1.63
C TYR A 111 -8.80 -0.80 -1.06
N PRO A 112 -9.05 -2.11 -0.90
CA PRO A 112 -7.98 -3.07 -0.65
C PRO A 112 -6.90 -2.95 -1.74
N MET A 113 -5.64 -2.86 -1.33
CA MET A 113 -4.53 -2.75 -2.27
C MET A 113 -3.21 -3.27 -1.69
N LEU A 114 -2.34 -3.68 -2.60
CA LEU A 114 -0.96 -4.10 -2.34
C LEU A 114 0.00 -3.16 -3.05
N HIS A 115 1.02 -2.70 -2.33
CA HIS A 115 2.04 -1.79 -2.84
C HIS A 115 3.37 -2.52 -2.95
N LEU A 116 3.77 -2.83 -4.18
CA LEU A 116 5.00 -3.54 -4.50
C LEU A 116 6.12 -2.53 -4.64
N ILE A 117 7.14 -2.65 -3.80
CA ILE A 117 8.25 -1.71 -3.71
C ILE A 117 9.55 -2.46 -3.92
N ARG A 118 10.43 -1.98 -4.80
CA ARG A 118 11.78 -2.54 -4.89
C ARG A 118 12.58 -2.20 -3.65
N GLU A 119 13.12 -3.21 -2.98
CA GLU A 119 13.93 -3.00 -1.78
C GLU A 119 15.18 -2.19 -2.07
N SER A 120 15.88 -2.47 -3.17
CA SER A 120 17.05 -1.66 -3.56
C SER A 120 16.72 -0.17 -3.73
N SER A 121 15.50 0.17 -4.16
CA SER A 121 15.05 1.54 -4.33
C SER A 121 14.69 2.18 -3.00
N LEU A 122 14.07 1.40 -2.10
CA LEU A 122 13.83 1.80 -0.73
C LEU A 122 15.14 2.04 0.02
N GLU A 123 16.12 1.14 -0.06
CA GLU A 123 17.45 1.29 0.54
C GLU A 123 18.15 2.57 0.10
N ARG A 124 18.19 2.85 -1.22
CA ARG A 124 18.74 4.12 -1.73
C ARG A 124 18.02 5.35 -1.19
N ALA A 125 16.70 5.25 -0.98
CA ALA A 125 15.91 6.32 -0.41
C ALA A 125 16.18 6.48 1.09
N ILE A 126 16.40 5.37 1.80
CA ILE A 126 16.77 5.33 3.22
C ILE A 126 18.15 5.98 3.42
N ASP A 127 19.15 5.56 2.66
CA ASP A 127 20.53 6.07 2.75
C ASP A 127 20.64 7.57 2.47
N SER A 128 19.72 8.10 1.66
CA SER A 128 19.69 9.52 1.28
C SER A 128 18.80 10.39 2.18
N HIS A 129 18.10 9.80 3.15
CA HIS A 129 17.20 10.54 4.03
C HIS A 129 17.77 10.67 5.46
N PRO A 130 17.83 11.90 6.01
CA PRO A 130 18.59 12.17 7.24
C PRO A 130 17.99 11.54 8.51
N ASP A 131 16.70 11.17 8.48
CA ASP A 131 16.05 10.48 9.59
C ASP A 131 14.94 9.57 9.03
N VAL A 132 15.26 8.30 8.83
CA VAL A 132 14.29 7.30 8.36
C VAL A 132 13.57 6.64 9.53
N ALA A 133 14.31 6.35 10.60
CA ALA A 133 13.81 5.68 11.79
C ALA A 133 12.69 6.48 12.48
N GLY A 134 12.71 7.81 12.38
CA GLY A 134 11.64 8.66 12.90
C GLY A 134 10.39 8.75 12.02
N ILE A 135 10.37 8.19 10.80
CA ILE A 135 9.20 8.31 9.89
C ILE A 135 7.94 7.65 10.47
N PRO A 136 7.97 6.40 10.98
CA PRO A 136 6.79 5.78 11.56
C PRO A 136 6.22 6.60 12.72
N GLN A 137 7.09 7.02 13.66
CA GLN A 137 6.70 7.82 14.81
C GLN A 137 6.12 9.19 14.40
N ARG A 138 6.74 9.86 13.43
CA ARG A 138 6.22 11.13 12.89
C ARG A 138 4.87 10.97 12.21
N ASN A 139 4.65 9.86 11.49
CA ASN A 139 3.37 9.59 10.85
C ASN A 139 2.28 9.34 11.88
N ILE A 140 2.58 8.56 12.91
CA ILE A 140 1.72 8.32 14.08
C ILE A 140 1.36 9.66 14.74
N GLU A 141 2.35 10.47 15.11
CA GLU A 141 2.14 11.78 15.74
C GLU A 141 1.31 12.73 14.85
N LEU A 142 1.56 12.72 13.54
CA LEU A 142 0.79 13.50 12.58
C LEU A 142 -0.68 13.03 12.51
N MET A 143 -0.92 11.71 12.45
CA MET A 143 -2.27 11.16 12.45
C MET A 143 -3.00 11.49 13.75
N GLN A 144 -2.33 11.32 14.89
CA GLN A 144 -2.88 11.65 16.20
C GLN A 144 -3.21 13.14 16.33
N ALA A 145 -2.30 14.02 15.91
CA ALA A 145 -2.53 15.47 15.92
C ALA A 145 -3.65 15.91 14.97
N MET A 146 -3.84 15.20 13.85
CA MET A 146 -4.94 15.48 12.92
C MET A 146 -6.30 15.00 13.42
N GLY A 147 -6.34 13.92 14.21
CA GLY A 147 -7.55 13.33 14.76
C GLY A 147 -8.37 12.55 13.74
N SER A 148 -9.02 11.48 14.19
CA SER A 148 -9.75 10.53 13.34
C SER A 148 -10.87 11.17 12.51
N GLN A 149 -11.56 12.18 13.05
CA GLN A 149 -12.68 12.83 12.34
C GLN A 149 -12.24 13.59 11.08
N LYS A 150 -11.12 14.31 11.15
CA LYS A 150 -10.57 15.03 9.97
C LYS A 150 -10.04 14.07 8.92
N ILE A 151 -9.45 12.95 9.34
CA ILE A 151 -8.91 11.95 8.41
C ILE A 151 -10.03 11.18 7.74
N LYS A 152 -11.11 10.82 8.47
CA LYS A 152 -12.33 10.23 7.90
C LYS A 152 -12.90 11.09 6.76
N LEU A 153 -12.97 12.42 6.95
CA LEU A 153 -13.43 13.34 5.91
C LEU A 153 -12.51 13.36 4.67
N LEU A 154 -11.19 13.34 4.86
CA LEU A 154 -10.24 13.28 3.76
C LEU A 154 -10.34 11.96 2.98
N LEU A 155 -10.53 10.84 3.69
CA LEU A 155 -10.73 9.54 3.06
C LEU A 155 -12.06 9.49 2.30
N GLN A 156 -13.13 10.05 2.87
CA GLN A 156 -14.44 10.17 2.20
C GLN A 156 -14.36 11.00 0.91
N ALA A 157 -13.62 12.11 0.91
CA ALA A 157 -13.45 12.96 -0.27
C ALA A 157 -12.80 12.22 -1.47
N CYS A 158 -11.98 11.18 -1.21
CA CYS A 158 -11.44 10.31 -2.26
C CYS A 158 -12.54 9.56 -3.03
N PHE A 159 -13.67 9.23 -2.37
CA PHE A 159 -14.81 8.57 -3.02
C PHE A 159 -15.75 9.56 -3.70
N GLU A 160 -15.79 10.81 -3.27
CA GLU A 160 -16.66 11.86 -3.83
C GLU A 160 -16.08 12.46 -5.12
N THR A 161 -14.76 12.54 -5.23
CA THR A 161 -14.08 13.06 -6.43
C THR A 161 -14.33 12.19 -7.68
N SER A 162 -14.65 10.91 -7.50
CA SER A 162 -15.00 9.98 -8.59
C SER A 162 -16.40 10.18 -9.18
N ARG A 163 -17.22 11.11 -8.66
CA ARG A 163 -18.59 11.40 -9.15
C ARG A 163 -18.72 12.69 -9.96
N HIS A 164 -17.61 13.33 -10.37
CA HIS A 164 -17.63 14.62 -11.09
C HIS A 164 -16.96 14.60 -12.47
N THR A 165 -16.86 13.43 -13.08
CA THR A 165 -16.61 13.31 -14.52
C THR A 165 -17.78 12.59 -15.17
N ASP A 166 -18.86 13.35 -15.39
CA ASP A 166 -19.88 13.09 -16.40
C ASP A 166 -19.76 14.16 -17.50
#